data_AF-K9T2T9-F1
#
_entry.id   AF-K9T2T9-F1
#
_cell.length_a   1.000
_cell.length_b   1.000
_cell.length_c   1.000
_cell.angle_alpha   90.00
_cell.angle_beta   90.00
_cell.angle_gamma   90.00
#
_symmetry.space_group_name_H-M   'P 1'
#
loop_
_entity.id
_entity.type
_entity.pdbx_description
1 polymer ?
#
loop_
_entity_poly.entity_id
_entity_poly.type
_entity_poly.pdbx_seq_one_letter_code
_entity_poly.pdbx_strand_id
1 'polypeptide(L)'
;MAQQIQTQFSSKKLIKFLTKTIKKALVQKGINPSTRQGNKELALLVSKISKEPFKSWEQAKIVGEKLGEIIVETSQKKDKTYLDKGVIRQIAFQKKILSLAEFSTEESQPSQRSLEDNTEDNTSEVVAREDSGSEQVARPTETLQTTEELTSAKKEDSVSVAAPKKDSAPMSLKDRLGEDIKSAMKAKDKIRLETVRSIKKALLEKEVAVRPSGQDSLTEEQEIELLAQQAKQRRDSIEQYRQAGRNDLADKEAQELAIIETYLPKQLSDEELSAILDEIVASVGATSPKDIGKVMGVAMKQLKGKAEGKKIQEIVKGKLGG
;
A
#
# COMPACT_ATOMS: atom_id res chain seq x y z
N MET A 1 -27.48 -35.28 -31.09
CA MET A 1 -26.13 -35.77 -30.75
C MET A 1 -25.20 -34.56 -30.68
N ALA A 2 -25.06 -33.93 -29.51
CA ALA A 2 -24.20 -32.76 -29.29
C ALA A 2 -23.39 -33.00 -28.02
N GLN A 3 -22.15 -33.48 -28.19
CA GLN A 3 -21.31 -33.89 -27.07
C GLN A 3 -20.77 -32.69 -26.28
N GLN A 4 -20.47 -32.93 -25.00
CA GLN A 4 -19.95 -31.93 -24.08
C GLN A 4 -18.58 -31.41 -24.54
N ILE A 5 -18.52 -30.18 -25.06
CA ILE A 5 -17.27 -29.40 -25.09
C ILE A 5 -17.24 -28.49 -23.85
N GLN A 6 -17.32 -29.10 -22.67
CA GLN A 6 -17.05 -28.42 -21.41
C GLN A 6 -15.55 -28.48 -21.12
N THR A 7 -14.78 -27.81 -21.98
CA THR A 7 -13.32 -27.73 -21.89
C THR A 7 -12.92 -27.07 -20.57
N GLN A 8 -12.38 -27.86 -19.65
CA GLN A 8 -11.93 -27.43 -18.32
C GLN A 8 -10.70 -26.51 -18.43
N PHE A 9 -10.93 -25.22 -18.72
CA PHE A 9 -9.95 -24.16 -18.60
C PHE A 9 -9.53 -24.03 -17.14
N SER A 10 -8.42 -24.67 -16.76
CA SER A 10 -7.77 -24.40 -15.48
C SER A 10 -7.55 -22.89 -15.37
N SER A 11 -8.17 -22.25 -14.38
CA SER A 11 -8.15 -20.79 -14.21
C SER A 11 -6.72 -20.22 -14.21
N LYS A 12 -5.78 -20.94 -13.60
CA LYS A 12 -4.33 -20.62 -13.61
C LYS A 12 -3.70 -20.60 -15.02
N LYS A 13 -4.20 -21.41 -15.97
CA LYS A 13 -3.77 -21.37 -17.39
C LYS A 13 -4.42 -20.19 -18.13
N LEU A 14 -5.73 -19.99 -17.95
CA LEU A 14 -6.48 -18.90 -18.60
C LEU A 14 -5.96 -17.52 -18.19
N ILE A 15 -5.73 -17.29 -16.89
CA ILE A 15 -5.15 -16.05 -16.35
C ILE A 15 -3.76 -15.79 -16.94
N LYS A 16 -2.89 -16.81 -17.02
CA LYS A 16 -1.55 -16.69 -17.63
C LYS A 16 -1.63 -16.33 -19.12
N PHE A 17 -2.56 -16.93 -19.86
CA PHE A 17 -2.78 -16.66 -21.28
C PHE A 17 -3.24 -15.22 -21.52
N LEU A 18 -4.36 -14.81 -20.90
CA LEU A 18 -4.90 -13.45 -20.98
C LEU A 18 -3.84 -12.39 -20.62
N THR A 19 -3.09 -12.62 -19.54
CA THR A 19 -2.00 -11.72 -19.11
C THR A 19 -0.90 -11.62 -20.17
N LYS A 20 -0.52 -12.73 -20.82
CA LYS A 20 0.49 -12.73 -21.89
C LYS A 20 0.00 -11.98 -23.12
N THR A 21 -1.25 -12.22 -23.53
CA THR A 21 -1.88 -11.60 -24.71
C THR A 21 -2.00 -10.08 -24.53
N ILE A 22 -2.57 -9.61 -23.42
CA ILE A 22 -2.68 -8.18 -23.11
C ILE A 22 -1.30 -7.51 -23.11
N LYS A 23 -0.30 -8.14 -22.47
CA LYS A 23 1.08 -7.59 -22.44
C LYS A 23 1.74 -7.52 -23.82
N LYS A 24 1.43 -8.44 -24.73
CA LYS A 24 1.94 -8.39 -26.11
C LYS A 24 1.41 -7.15 -26.82
N ALA A 25 0.09 -6.91 -26.76
CA ALA A 25 -0.55 -5.74 -27.36
C ALA A 25 0.00 -4.41 -26.80
N LEU A 26 0.23 -4.32 -25.48
CA LEU A 26 0.86 -3.15 -24.85
C LEU A 26 2.25 -2.85 -25.43
N VAL A 27 3.13 -3.86 -25.52
CA VAL A 27 4.49 -3.71 -26.07
C VAL A 27 4.45 -3.33 -27.55
N GLN A 28 3.57 -3.94 -28.34
CA GLN A 28 3.39 -3.63 -29.77
C GLN A 28 2.94 -2.18 -30.05
N LYS A 29 2.48 -1.45 -29.03
CA LYS A 29 2.04 -0.05 -29.12
C LYS A 29 2.85 0.89 -28.20
N GLY A 30 4.04 0.46 -27.77
CA GLY A 30 4.98 1.30 -27.01
C GLY A 30 4.65 1.48 -25.51
N ILE A 31 3.64 0.78 -24.97
CA ILE A 31 3.25 0.90 -23.56
C ILE A 31 4.05 -0.10 -22.72
N ASN A 32 4.90 0.40 -21.81
CA ASN A 32 5.69 -0.44 -20.91
C ASN A 32 4.79 -1.26 -19.95
N PRO A 33 4.76 -2.61 -20.06
CA PRO A 33 3.87 -3.46 -19.27
C PRO A 33 4.43 -3.83 -17.89
N SER A 34 5.62 -3.34 -17.51
CA SER A 34 6.43 -3.88 -16.40
C SER A 34 6.36 -3.04 -15.12
N THR A 35 5.33 -2.20 -14.95
CA THR A 35 5.14 -1.40 -13.72
C THR A 35 4.63 -2.24 -12.56
N ARG A 36 5.14 -2.03 -11.33
CA ARG A 36 4.73 -2.83 -10.15
C ARG A 36 3.23 -2.70 -9.84
N GLN A 37 2.71 -1.46 -9.88
CA GLN A 37 1.31 -1.17 -9.57
C GLN A 37 0.37 -1.55 -10.74
N GLY A 38 0.76 -1.29 -11.99
CA GLY A 38 -0.04 -1.68 -13.16
C GLY A 38 -0.17 -3.20 -13.29
N ASN A 39 0.90 -3.96 -13.01
CA ASN A 39 0.82 -5.42 -12.95
C ASN A 39 -0.15 -5.94 -11.87
N LYS A 40 -0.22 -5.28 -10.71
CA LYS A 40 -1.17 -5.66 -9.65
C LYS A 40 -2.62 -5.44 -10.07
N GLU A 41 -2.94 -4.28 -10.65
CA GLU A 41 -4.30 -3.99 -11.13
C GLU A 41 -4.67 -4.86 -12.34
N LEU A 42 -3.74 -5.11 -13.26
CA LEU A 42 -3.95 -5.99 -14.43
C LEU A 42 -4.24 -7.43 -13.99
N ALA A 43 -3.51 -7.94 -13.00
CA ALA A 43 -3.78 -9.27 -12.44
C ALA A 43 -5.18 -9.37 -11.80
N LEU A 44 -5.66 -8.30 -11.14
CA LEU A 44 -7.01 -8.22 -10.60
C LEU A 44 -8.08 -8.18 -11.71
N LEU A 45 -7.85 -7.38 -12.77
CA LEU A 45 -8.75 -7.29 -13.93
C LEU A 45 -8.85 -8.64 -14.66
N VAL A 46 -7.72 -9.26 -15.00
CA VAL A 46 -7.68 -10.59 -15.62
C VAL A 46 -8.29 -11.65 -14.70
N SER A 47 -8.05 -11.60 -13.39
CA SER A 47 -8.66 -12.53 -12.44
C SER A 47 -10.18 -12.40 -12.37
N LYS A 48 -10.75 -11.20 -12.51
CA LYS A 48 -12.21 -11.01 -12.64
C LYS A 48 -12.72 -11.63 -13.93
N ILE A 49 -12.15 -11.23 -15.07
CA ILE A 49 -12.56 -11.67 -16.41
C ILE A 49 -12.46 -13.19 -16.56
N SER A 50 -11.44 -13.82 -15.97
CA SER A 50 -11.26 -15.29 -16.00
C SER A 50 -12.33 -16.11 -15.25
N LYS A 51 -13.33 -15.47 -14.63
CA LYS A 51 -14.52 -16.11 -14.07
C LYS A 51 -15.68 -16.24 -15.06
N GLU A 52 -15.66 -15.47 -16.15
CA GLU A 52 -16.67 -15.55 -17.20
C GLU A 52 -16.51 -16.84 -18.03
N PRO A 53 -17.60 -17.38 -18.59
CA PRO A 53 -17.57 -18.64 -19.35
C PRO A 53 -16.98 -18.46 -20.76
N PHE A 54 -15.70 -18.80 -20.92
CA PHE A 54 -15.04 -18.87 -22.23
C PHE A 54 -15.38 -20.19 -22.96
N LYS A 55 -15.76 -20.08 -24.23
CA LYS A 55 -16.06 -21.21 -25.13
C LYS A 55 -14.79 -21.77 -25.80
N SER A 56 -13.78 -20.94 -26.06
CA SER A 56 -12.55 -21.34 -26.75
C SER A 56 -11.33 -20.50 -26.34
N TRP A 57 -10.12 -21.02 -26.61
CA TRP A 57 -8.88 -20.25 -26.49
C TRP A 57 -8.83 -19.05 -27.45
N GLU A 58 -9.49 -19.14 -28.61
CA GLU A 58 -9.54 -18.05 -29.58
C GLU A 58 -10.45 -16.91 -29.09
N GLN A 59 -11.58 -17.22 -28.44
CA GLN A 59 -12.38 -16.21 -27.73
C GLN A 59 -11.56 -15.53 -26.62
N ALA A 60 -10.78 -16.31 -25.84
CA ALA A 60 -9.88 -15.75 -24.84
C ALA A 60 -8.75 -14.89 -25.44
N LYS A 61 -8.30 -15.20 -26.66
CA LYS A 61 -7.30 -14.40 -27.41
C LYS A 61 -7.91 -13.07 -27.84
N ILE A 62 -9.05 -13.09 -28.54
CA ILE A 62 -9.77 -11.90 -29.01
C ILE A 62 -10.09 -10.95 -27.85
N VAL A 63 -10.55 -11.49 -26.72
CA VAL A 63 -10.79 -10.72 -25.49
C VAL A 63 -9.49 -10.11 -24.95
N GLY A 64 -8.40 -10.89 -24.88
CA GLY A 64 -7.09 -10.39 -24.43
C GLY A 64 -6.46 -9.34 -25.35
N GLU A 65 -6.68 -9.41 -26.66
CA GLU A 65 -6.19 -8.44 -27.64
C GLU A 65 -6.95 -7.12 -27.52
N LYS A 66 -8.30 -7.17 -27.53
CA LYS A 66 -9.16 -5.98 -27.36
C LYS A 66 -9.00 -5.28 -26.01
N LEU A 67 -8.79 -6.04 -24.93
CA LEU A 67 -8.41 -5.48 -23.62
C LEU A 67 -7.05 -4.75 -23.68
N GLY A 68 -6.09 -5.29 -24.42
CA GLY A 68 -4.82 -4.64 -24.67
C GLY A 68 -4.99 -3.31 -25.39
N GLU A 69 -5.77 -3.29 -26.48
CA GLU A 69 -6.06 -2.09 -27.27
C GLU A 69 -6.75 -0.99 -26.45
N ILE A 70 -7.78 -1.33 -25.66
CA ILE A 70 -8.46 -0.36 -24.78
C ILE A 70 -7.50 0.22 -23.73
N ILE A 71 -6.58 -0.59 -23.18
CA ILE A 71 -5.54 -0.10 -22.26
C ILE A 71 -4.54 0.80 -22.97
N VAL A 72 -4.12 0.48 -24.20
CA VAL A 72 -3.26 1.34 -25.03
C VAL A 72 -3.93 2.68 -25.28
N GLU A 73 -5.13 2.68 -25.84
CA GLU A 73 -5.87 3.89 -26.21
C GLU A 73 -6.12 4.79 -24.99
N THR A 74 -6.53 4.22 -23.86
CA THR A 74 -6.76 4.95 -22.60
C THR A 74 -5.45 5.43 -21.94
N SER A 75 -4.31 4.81 -22.26
CA SER A 75 -2.98 5.29 -21.82
C SER A 75 -2.49 6.44 -22.69
N GLN A 76 -2.64 6.33 -24.01
CA GLN A 76 -2.28 7.35 -25.00
C GLN A 76 -3.13 8.62 -24.81
N LYS A 77 -4.45 8.49 -24.60
CA LYS A 77 -5.37 9.59 -24.23
C LYS A 77 -5.07 10.27 -22.87
N LYS A 78 -3.97 9.90 -22.21
CA LYS A 78 -3.48 10.46 -20.93
C LYS A 78 -1.96 10.63 -20.91
N ASP A 79 -1.32 10.61 -22.08
CA ASP A 79 0.12 10.79 -22.27
C ASP A 79 1.00 9.79 -21.47
N LYS A 80 0.49 8.56 -21.28
CA LYS A 80 1.17 7.51 -20.51
C LYS A 80 1.84 6.49 -21.43
N THR A 81 3.16 6.45 -21.36
CA THR A 81 4.02 5.44 -22.01
C THR A 81 4.15 4.13 -21.21
N TYR A 82 3.36 3.97 -20.14
CA TYR A 82 3.45 2.85 -19.21
C TYR A 82 2.09 2.38 -18.71
N LEU A 83 2.03 1.10 -18.32
CA LEU A 83 0.84 0.46 -17.77
C LEU A 83 0.47 1.08 -16.41
N ASP A 84 -0.53 1.96 -16.40
CA ASP A 84 -0.91 2.77 -15.24
C ASP A 84 -2.05 2.16 -14.42
N LYS A 85 -1.96 2.28 -13.08
CA LYS A 85 -2.98 1.81 -12.15
C LYS A 85 -4.33 2.52 -12.32
N GLY A 86 -4.32 3.81 -12.68
CA GLY A 86 -5.52 4.63 -12.85
C GLY A 86 -6.25 4.28 -14.14
N VAL A 87 -5.50 4.09 -15.23
CA VAL A 87 -6.01 3.57 -16.51
C VAL A 87 -6.70 2.22 -16.31
N ILE A 88 -6.03 1.24 -15.70
CA ILE A 88 -6.62 -0.10 -15.49
C ILE A 88 -7.87 -0.02 -14.60
N ARG A 89 -7.87 0.78 -13.54
CA ARG A 89 -9.04 0.94 -12.65
C ARG A 89 -10.24 1.57 -13.36
N GLN A 90 -10.02 2.57 -14.21
CA GLN A 90 -11.08 3.17 -15.04
C GLN A 90 -11.69 2.12 -15.98
N ILE A 91 -10.84 1.35 -16.67
CA ILE A 91 -11.25 0.27 -17.58
C ILE A 91 -12.01 -0.82 -16.83
N ALA A 92 -11.52 -1.23 -15.66
CA ALA A 92 -12.15 -2.22 -14.78
C ALA A 92 -13.48 -1.77 -14.14
N PHE A 93 -13.88 -0.50 -14.31
CA PHE A 93 -15.16 0.05 -13.88
C PHE A 93 -16.16 0.21 -15.04
N GLN A 94 -15.72 0.07 -16.30
CA GLN A 94 -16.61 0.11 -17.45
C GLN A 94 -17.42 -1.19 -17.53
N LYS A 95 -18.72 -1.11 -17.22
CA LYS A 95 -19.64 -2.26 -17.19
C LYS A 95 -19.65 -3.07 -18.49
N LYS A 96 -19.42 -2.41 -19.64
CA LYS A 96 -19.29 -3.00 -20.99
C LYS A 96 -18.09 -3.95 -21.16
N ILE A 97 -17.11 -3.91 -20.26
CA ILE A 97 -15.95 -4.82 -20.23
C ILE A 97 -16.21 -6.06 -19.34
N LEU A 98 -17.36 -6.09 -18.65
CA LEU A 98 -17.86 -7.30 -17.97
C LEU A 98 -18.90 -8.04 -18.84
N SER A 99 -19.60 -7.37 -19.76
CA SER A 99 -20.53 -7.98 -20.73
C SER A 99 -19.86 -8.65 -21.95
N LEU A 100 -18.64 -9.18 -21.81
CA LEU A 100 -17.81 -9.71 -22.91
C LEU A 100 -18.41 -10.90 -23.68
N ALA A 101 -19.57 -11.40 -23.27
CA ALA A 101 -20.39 -12.33 -24.05
C ALA A 101 -20.82 -11.74 -25.42
N GLU A 102 -20.93 -10.41 -25.54
CA GLU A 102 -21.33 -9.70 -26.76
C GLU A 102 -20.27 -9.76 -27.88
N PHE A 103 -19.00 -10.12 -27.59
CA PHE A 103 -17.92 -10.13 -28.58
C PHE A 103 -17.80 -11.46 -29.37
N SER A 104 -18.91 -11.90 -29.97
CA SER A 104 -18.93 -13.04 -30.91
C SER A 104 -19.56 -12.62 -32.25
N THR A 105 -18.95 -13.08 -33.35
CA THR A 105 -19.51 -13.08 -34.73
C THR A 105 -19.89 -11.73 -35.34
N GLU A 106 -18.93 -10.81 -35.38
CA GLU A 106 -18.71 -9.82 -36.45
C GLU A 106 -17.20 -9.44 -36.37
N GLU A 107 -16.40 -9.42 -37.43
CA GLU A 107 -16.65 -9.63 -38.86
C GLU A 107 -15.45 -10.40 -39.48
N SER A 108 -15.70 -11.28 -40.46
CA SER A 108 -14.65 -12.05 -41.16
C SER A 108 -14.89 -12.10 -42.67
N GLN A 109 -14.37 -11.11 -43.40
CA GLN A 109 -14.11 -11.24 -44.83
C GLN A 109 -12.75 -10.62 -45.21
N PRO A 110 -11.90 -11.34 -45.97
CA PRO A 110 -10.76 -10.77 -46.65
C PRO A 110 -11.11 -10.41 -48.10
N SER A 111 -10.84 -9.17 -48.52
CA SER A 111 -10.84 -8.74 -49.92
C SER A 111 -9.63 -7.86 -50.20
N GLN A 112 -9.17 -7.84 -51.46
CA GLN A 112 -7.89 -7.26 -51.89
C GLN A 112 -8.09 -6.11 -52.90
N ARG A 113 -6.96 -5.46 -53.25
CA ARG A 113 -6.75 -4.44 -54.31
C ARG A 113 -7.29 -3.04 -53.97
N SER A 114 -6.70 -1.95 -54.44
CA SER A 114 -5.42 -1.70 -55.19
C SER A 114 -4.91 -0.30 -54.75
N LEU A 115 -3.60 -0.04 -54.62
CA LEU A 115 -2.63 0.36 -55.67
C LEU A 115 -2.99 1.65 -56.43
N GLU A 116 -1.95 2.33 -56.93
CA GLU A 116 -1.92 3.73 -57.43
C GLU A 116 -1.96 4.74 -56.25
N ASP A 117 -0.88 5.40 -55.82
CA ASP A 117 0.26 6.09 -56.49
C ASP A 117 -0.09 7.52 -56.93
N ASN A 118 0.63 8.50 -56.37
CA ASN A 118 1.26 9.60 -57.09
C ASN A 118 2.17 10.41 -56.15
N THR A 119 3.28 10.83 -56.75
CA THR A 119 4.13 12.00 -56.52
C THR A 119 3.33 13.31 -56.34
N GLU A 120 3.89 14.48 -56.00
CA GLU A 120 5.28 14.98 -55.99
C GLU A 120 5.40 16.19 -55.03
N ASP A 121 6.63 16.64 -54.75
CA ASP A 121 7.06 18.01 -54.38
C ASP A 121 6.33 18.82 -53.25
N ASN A 122 7.02 19.66 -52.48
CA ASN A 122 8.09 20.57 -52.91
C ASN A 122 9.17 20.80 -51.83
N THR A 123 10.38 21.21 -52.26
CA THR A 123 11.52 21.56 -51.41
C THR A 123 12.20 22.86 -51.88
N SER A 124 13.12 23.43 -51.07
CA SER A 124 13.74 24.78 -51.22
C SER A 124 12.81 25.91 -50.75
N GLU A 125 13.30 27.10 -50.34
CA GLU A 125 14.61 27.76 -50.47
C GLU A 125 15.16 28.22 -49.09
N VAL A 126 16.43 27.96 -48.73
CA VAL A 126 17.72 28.67 -49.02
C VAL A 126 18.12 29.68 -47.90
N VAL A 127 19.42 30.03 -47.86
CA VAL A 127 20.15 30.46 -46.66
C VAL A 127 20.88 31.81 -46.87
N ALA A 128 21.23 32.46 -45.76
CA ALA A 128 22.24 33.51 -45.59
C ALA A 128 21.92 34.97 -45.98
N ARG A 129 22.18 35.87 -45.01
CA ARG A 129 23.36 36.76 -45.09
C ARG A 129 23.83 37.19 -43.70
N GLU A 130 25.11 37.57 -43.63
CA GLU A 130 25.74 38.18 -42.47
C GLU A 130 25.42 39.69 -42.39
N ASP A 131 25.56 40.29 -41.21
CA ASP A 131 26.63 41.29 -41.02
C ASP A 131 27.04 41.35 -39.53
N SER A 132 28.01 42.20 -39.24
CA SER A 132 28.89 42.27 -38.10
C SER A 132 28.46 43.32 -37.05
N GLY A 133 29.08 43.26 -35.87
CA GLY A 133 28.80 44.18 -34.76
C GLY A 133 29.57 43.83 -33.49
N SER A 134 30.81 44.31 -33.38
CA SER A 134 31.59 44.31 -32.14
C SER A 134 31.16 45.51 -31.24
N GLU A 135 31.65 45.76 -30.02
CA GLU A 135 32.88 45.32 -29.38
C GLU A 135 32.90 45.59 -27.84
N GLN A 136 33.44 44.66 -27.01
CA GLN A 136 34.10 44.91 -25.70
C GLN A 136 33.26 45.68 -24.60
N VAL A 137 33.63 45.97 -23.34
CA VAL A 137 34.61 45.53 -22.29
C VAL A 137 34.02 46.00 -20.91
N ALA A 138 34.18 45.39 -19.73
CA ALA A 138 34.47 44.00 -19.33
C ALA A 138 34.06 43.72 -17.84
N ARG A 139 34.96 43.96 -16.87
CA ARG A 139 34.92 43.67 -15.39
C ARG A 139 36.08 44.45 -14.70
N PRO A 140 36.35 44.38 -13.37
CA PRO A 140 35.57 43.96 -12.19
C PRO A 140 35.25 45.21 -11.27
N THR A 141 35.41 45.38 -9.94
CA THR A 141 35.92 44.61 -8.76
C THR A 141 35.45 45.26 -7.42
N GLU A 142 35.32 44.48 -6.33
CA GLU A 142 35.65 44.80 -4.89
C GLU A 142 35.05 46.05 -4.16
N THR A 143 34.91 46.15 -2.81
CA THR A 143 35.06 45.23 -1.65
C THR A 143 34.39 45.77 -0.35
N LEU A 144 34.30 44.94 0.73
CA LEU A 144 34.03 45.23 2.18
C LEU A 144 32.67 45.89 2.60
N GLN A 145 31.93 45.34 3.59
CA GLN A 145 31.80 45.70 5.05
C GLN A 145 31.13 47.09 5.35
N THR A 146 30.40 47.35 6.46
CA THR A 146 30.36 46.76 7.82
C THR A 146 29.04 47.08 8.61
N THR A 147 28.59 46.17 9.49
CA THR A 147 27.87 46.35 10.80
C THR A 147 26.55 47.15 11.01
N GLU A 148 25.96 46.89 12.20
CA GLU A 148 24.88 47.58 12.95
C GLU A 148 23.41 47.35 12.51
N GLU A 149 22.42 47.51 13.42
CA GLU A 149 22.01 46.74 14.62
C GLU A 149 20.76 47.44 15.25
N LEU A 150 19.83 46.71 15.90
CA LEU A 150 18.72 47.19 16.79
C LEU A 150 17.71 48.23 16.17
N THR A 151 16.38 48.12 16.29
CA THR A 151 15.56 48.12 17.53
C THR A 151 14.07 47.79 17.27
N SER A 152 13.37 47.37 18.33
CA SER A 152 11.97 47.74 18.72
C SER A 152 10.76 47.55 17.78
N ALA A 153 10.08 46.41 17.99
CA ALA A 153 8.76 46.32 18.66
C ALA A 153 7.47 47.00 18.10
N LYS A 154 6.48 46.13 17.91
CA LYS A 154 5.03 46.25 18.23
C LYS A 154 4.13 47.23 17.45
N LYS A 155 3.21 46.62 16.69
CA LYS A 155 1.78 46.96 16.80
C LYS A 155 0.92 45.70 16.65
N GLU A 156 -0.10 45.57 17.51
CA GLU A 156 -1.20 44.62 17.36
C GLU A 156 -2.36 45.34 16.67
N ASP A 157 -3.16 44.67 15.84
CA ASP A 157 -4.62 44.88 15.81
C ASP A 157 -5.40 43.84 14.97
N SER A 158 -6.65 43.61 15.38
CA SER A 158 -7.79 43.04 14.61
C SER A 158 -7.59 41.78 13.74
N VAL A 159 -7.85 40.62 14.36
CA VAL A 159 -8.87 39.63 13.96
C VAL A 159 -9.18 39.44 12.45
N SER A 160 -8.94 38.22 11.96
CA SER A 160 -9.73 37.61 10.87
C SER A 160 -10.22 36.22 11.31
N VAL A 161 -11.54 36.00 11.31
CA VAL A 161 -12.15 34.77 11.85
C VAL A 161 -12.09 33.65 10.82
N ALA A 162 -10.99 32.90 10.83
CA ALA A 162 -10.94 31.59 10.18
C ALA A 162 -11.75 30.57 11.02
N ALA A 163 -12.81 30.02 10.45
CA ALA A 163 -13.71 29.09 11.13
C ALA A 163 -12.97 27.86 11.72
N PRO A 164 -13.40 27.33 12.87
CA PRO A 164 -12.78 26.15 13.47
C PRO A 164 -12.80 24.97 12.49
N LYS A 165 -11.62 24.41 12.22
CA LYS A 165 -11.48 23.28 11.30
C LYS A 165 -12.07 22.04 11.95
N LYS A 166 -13.28 21.69 11.50
CA LYS A 166 -14.00 20.41 11.64
C LYS A 166 -13.20 19.33 12.39
N ASP A 167 -13.72 18.96 13.54
CA ASP A 167 -13.08 18.11 14.54
C ASP A 167 -12.39 16.88 13.94
N SER A 168 -11.13 16.70 14.31
CA SER A 168 -10.33 15.57 13.84
C SER A 168 -10.85 14.28 14.47
N ALA A 169 -11.65 13.53 13.72
CA ALA A 169 -11.83 12.10 13.98
C ALA A 169 -10.44 11.45 14.15
N PRO A 170 -10.26 10.52 15.11
CA PRO A 170 -8.96 9.94 15.40
C PRO A 170 -8.37 9.31 14.14
N MET A 171 -7.14 9.71 13.77
CA MET A 171 -6.49 9.17 12.58
C MET A 171 -6.27 7.67 12.73
N SER A 172 -6.67 6.89 11.71
CA SER A 172 -6.47 5.45 11.71
C SER A 172 -4.97 5.12 11.85
N LEU A 173 -4.65 3.94 12.43
CA LEU A 173 -3.28 3.51 12.55
C LEU A 173 -2.56 3.51 11.19
N LYS A 174 -3.25 3.09 10.11
CA LYS A 174 -2.70 3.12 8.75
C LYS A 174 -2.30 4.51 8.29
N ASP A 175 -3.08 5.53 8.63
CA ASP A 175 -2.83 6.91 8.23
C ASP A 175 -1.69 7.50 9.05
N ARG A 176 -1.71 7.30 10.37
CA ARG A 176 -0.60 7.64 11.28
C ARG A 176 0.72 7.00 10.83
N LEU A 177 0.76 5.69 10.58
CA LEU A 177 1.91 4.99 10.00
C LEU A 177 2.29 5.53 8.60
N GLY A 178 1.31 6.05 7.84
CA GLY A 178 1.53 6.70 6.55
C GLY A 178 2.18 8.08 6.66
N GLU A 179 1.93 8.80 7.75
CA GLU A 179 2.54 10.08 8.08
C GLU A 179 3.95 9.88 8.66
N ASP A 180 4.10 8.95 9.62
CA ASP A 180 5.37 8.58 10.23
C ASP A 180 6.41 8.12 9.20
N ILE A 181 6.00 7.41 8.14
CA ILE A 181 6.89 7.07 7.02
C ILE A 181 7.40 8.34 6.29
N LYS A 182 6.56 9.36 6.09
CA LYS A 182 6.99 10.65 5.49
C LYS A 182 7.97 11.36 6.42
N SER A 183 7.67 11.40 7.71
CA SER A 183 8.48 12.07 8.75
C SER A 183 9.84 11.42 8.92
N ALA A 184 9.90 10.08 9.03
CA ALA A 184 11.15 9.33 9.09
C ALA A 184 12.00 9.49 7.81
N MET A 185 11.36 9.54 6.63
CA MET A 185 12.06 9.86 5.38
C MET A 185 12.66 11.28 5.36
N LYS A 186 11.96 12.28 5.90
CA LYS A 186 12.49 13.65 6.04
C LYS A 186 13.64 13.73 7.06
N ALA A 187 13.48 13.07 8.20
CA ALA A 187 14.47 13.04 9.28
C ALA A 187 15.71 12.17 8.97
N LYS A 188 15.66 11.38 7.89
CA LYS A 188 16.64 10.32 7.56
C LYS A 188 16.77 9.23 8.63
N ASP A 189 15.78 9.10 9.51
CA ASP A 189 15.71 8.06 10.54
C ASP A 189 15.44 6.71 9.88
N LYS A 190 16.51 5.96 9.63
CA LYS A 190 16.48 4.65 8.98
C LYS A 190 15.71 3.61 9.82
N ILE A 191 15.86 3.63 11.15
CA ILE A 191 15.32 2.59 12.03
C ILE A 191 13.81 2.77 12.20
N ARG A 192 13.33 4.01 12.43
CA ARG A 192 11.89 4.31 12.38
C ARG A 192 11.31 4.05 11.00
N LEU A 193 12.03 4.37 9.94
CA LEU A 193 11.56 4.11 8.58
C LEU A 193 11.42 2.61 8.26
N GLU A 194 12.36 1.77 8.70
CA GLU A 194 12.26 0.31 8.59
C GLU A 194 11.13 -0.24 9.46
N THR A 195 11.08 0.14 10.75
CA THR A 195 10.09 -0.35 11.71
C THR A 195 8.66 -0.02 11.28
N VAL A 196 8.37 1.26 10.98
CA VAL A 196 7.02 1.72 10.61
C VAL A 196 6.57 1.13 9.26
N ARG A 197 7.51 0.88 8.33
CA ARG A 197 7.22 0.09 7.11
C ARG A 197 6.92 -1.38 7.43
N SER A 198 7.60 -1.99 8.40
CA SER A 198 7.35 -3.36 8.84
C SER A 198 5.95 -3.49 9.47
N ILE A 199 5.60 -2.62 10.42
CA ILE A 199 4.25 -2.57 11.02
C ILE A 199 3.20 -2.42 9.91
N LYS A 200 3.37 -1.47 8.99
CA LYS A 200 2.41 -1.22 7.90
C LYS A 200 2.30 -2.39 6.92
N LYS A 201 3.37 -3.17 6.73
CA LYS A 201 3.36 -4.42 5.97
C LYS A 201 2.55 -5.49 6.69
N ALA A 202 2.86 -5.75 7.97
CA ALA A 202 2.18 -6.76 8.78
C ALA A 202 0.67 -6.49 8.90
N LEU A 203 0.29 -5.20 9.01
CA LEU A 203 -1.12 -4.76 9.03
C LEU A 203 -1.83 -5.15 7.73
N LEU A 204 -1.25 -4.81 6.58
CA LEU A 204 -1.79 -5.20 5.26
C LEU A 204 -1.82 -6.72 5.05
N GLU A 205 -0.90 -7.48 5.65
CA GLU A 205 -0.88 -8.94 5.58
C GLU A 205 -2.00 -9.57 6.45
N LYS A 206 -2.22 -9.08 7.68
CA LYS A 206 -3.37 -9.47 8.53
C LYS A 206 -4.71 -9.08 7.87
N GLU A 207 -4.79 -7.95 7.17
CA GLU A 207 -5.98 -7.58 6.37
C GLU A 207 -6.24 -8.54 5.21
N VAL A 208 -5.20 -8.96 4.50
CA VAL A 208 -5.33 -9.99 3.46
C VAL A 208 -5.79 -11.33 4.05
N ALA A 209 -5.41 -11.64 5.29
CA ALA A 209 -5.82 -12.85 5.98
C ALA A 209 -7.28 -12.85 6.49
N VAL A 210 -7.86 -11.70 6.86
CA VAL A 210 -9.27 -11.63 7.35
C VAL A 210 -10.31 -11.40 6.24
N ARG A 211 -9.90 -10.97 5.04
CA ARG A 211 -10.78 -10.80 3.86
C ARG A 211 -11.68 -12.00 3.53
N PRO A 212 -11.24 -13.27 3.63
CA PRO A 212 -12.11 -14.44 3.42
C PRO A 212 -13.30 -14.51 4.38
N SER A 213 -13.20 -13.89 5.56
CA SER A 213 -14.27 -13.78 6.56
C SER A 213 -15.23 -12.60 6.30
N GLY A 214 -15.15 -11.94 5.14
CA GLY A 214 -15.95 -10.77 4.80
C GLY A 214 -15.45 -9.44 5.37
N GLN A 215 -14.31 -9.44 6.07
CA GLN A 215 -13.75 -8.27 6.72
C GLN A 215 -12.72 -7.55 5.80
N ASP A 216 -13.06 -6.35 5.31
CA ASP A 216 -12.21 -5.60 4.37
C ASP A 216 -11.02 -4.89 5.05
N SER A 217 -11.14 -4.54 6.34
CA SER A 217 -10.11 -3.90 7.15
C SER A 217 -10.11 -4.35 8.60
N LEU A 218 -8.97 -4.29 9.29
CA LEU A 218 -8.89 -4.60 10.72
C LEU A 218 -9.78 -3.68 11.55
N THR A 219 -10.23 -4.18 12.71
CA THR A 219 -10.72 -3.34 13.81
C THR A 219 -9.54 -2.82 14.63
N GLU A 220 -9.71 -1.70 15.34
CA GLU A 220 -8.70 -1.17 16.29
C GLU A 220 -8.22 -2.25 17.27
N GLU A 221 -9.15 -3.10 17.72
CA GLU A 221 -8.87 -4.26 18.57
C GLU A 221 -7.87 -5.27 17.96
N GLN A 222 -7.94 -5.51 16.64
CA GLN A 222 -7.03 -6.39 15.91
C GLN A 222 -5.72 -5.68 15.52
N GLU A 223 -5.76 -4.36 15.29
CA GLU A 223 -4.56 -3.54 15.09
C GLU A 223 -3.69 -3.52 16.35
N ILE A 224 -4.31 -3.35 17.54
CA ILE A 224 -3.66 -3.42 18.84
C ILE A 224 -3.10 -4.82 19.13
N GLU A 225 -3.85 -5.89 18.82
CA GLU A 225 -3.37 -7.28 18.95
C GLU A 225 -2.12 -7.53 18.09
N LEU A 226 -2.13 -7.06 16.85
CA LEU A 226 -1.00 -7.17 15.92
C LEU A 226 0.24 -6.39 16.41
N LEU A 227 0.04 -5.16 16.89
CA LEU A 227 1.11 -4.35 17.47
C LEU A 227 1.72 -5.01 18.72
N ALA A 228 0.89 -5.58 19.59
CA ALA A 228 1.36 -6.31 20.78
C ALA A 228 2.13 -7.58 20.40
N GLN A 229 1.70 -8.30 19.35
CA GLN A 229 2.43 -9.44 18.80
C GLN A 229 3.81 -9.02 18.23
N GLN A 230 3.89 -7.89 17.53
CA GLN A 230 5.17 -7.36 17.02
C GLN A 230 6.09 -6.87 18.15
N ALA A 231 5.56 -6.18 19.15
CA ALA A 231 6.33 -5.77 20.33
C ALA A 231 6.88 -6.98 21.09
N LYS A 232 6.06 -8.03 21.28
CA LYS A 232 6.55 -9.30 21.83
C LYS A 232 7.68 -9.89 21.00
N GLN A 233 7.52 -10.00 19.68
CA GLN A 233 8.54 -10.58 18.81
C GLN A 233 9.90 -9.88 18.97
N ARG A 234 9.91 -8.55 19.16
CA ARG A 234 11.13 -7.81 19.50
C ARG A 234 11.67 -8.17 20.89
N ARG A 235 10.85 -8.24 21.94
CA ARG A 235 11.30 -8.65 23.29
C ARG A 235 11.91 -10.06 23.29
N ASP A 236 11.26 -11.02 22.63
CA ASP A 236 11.77 -12.40 22.48
C ASP A 236 13.13 -12.42 21.74
N SER A 237 13.29 -11.59 20.69
CA SER A 237 14.54 -11.48 19.92
C SER A 237 15.67 -10.75 20.65
N ILE A 238 15.37 -9.68 21.42
CA ILE A 238 16.34 -8.98 22.27
C ILE A 238 17.00 -9.96 23.25
N GLU A 239 16.19 -10.80 23.90
CA GLU A 239 16.67 -11.77 24.88
C GLU A 239 17.51 -12.87 24.22
N GLN A 240 17.04 -13.44 23.10
CA GLN A 240 17.81 -14.43 22.34
C GLN A 240 19.16 -13.87 21.84
N TYR A 241 19.20 -12.62 21.37
CA TYR A 241 20.44 -12.00 20.94
C TYR A 241 21.39 -11.69 22.10
N ARG A 242 20.89 -11.28 23.28
CA ARG A 242 21.71 -11.11 24.49
C ARG A 242 22.31 -12.43 24.98
N GLN A 243 21.50 -13.49 25.04
CA GLN A 243 21.97 -14.84 25.38
C GLN A 243 23.03 -15.36 24.40
N ALA A 244 22.94 -14.98 23.12
CA ALA A 244 23.93 -15.29 22.09
C ALA A 244 25.14 -14.31 22.05
N GLY A 245 25.26 -13.36 22.98
CA GLY A 245 26.33 -12.35 23.00
C GLY A 245 26.26 -11.29 21.88
N ARG A 246 25.16 -11.23 21.14
CA ARG A 246 24.91 -10.35 19.98
C ARG A 246 24.21 -9.06 20.39
N ASN A 247 24.85 -8.31 21.27
CA ASN A 247 24.34 -7.02 21.75
C ASN A 247 24.06 -6.04 20.60
N ASP A 248 24.84 -6.10 19.51
CA ASP A 248 24.63 -5.32 18.29
C ASP A 248 23.26 -5.54 17.63
N LEU A 249 22.72 -6.76 17.71
CA LEU A 249 21.39 -7.10 17.21
C LEU A 249 20.31 -6.82 18.26
N ALA A 250 20.59 -7.10 19.54
CA ALA A 250 19.68 -6.80 20.64
C ALA A 250 19.36 -5.30 20.74
N ASP A 251 20.37 -4.43 20.59
CA ASP A 251 20.19 -2.98 20.65
C ASP A 251 19.43 -2.43 19.43
N LYS A 252 19.50 -3.09 18.25
CA LYS A 252 18.63 -2.76 17.11
C LYS A 252 17.19 -3.15 17.41
N GLU A 253 16.94 -4.37 17.85
CA GLU A 253 15.60 -4.87 18.18
C GLU A 253 14.96 -4.05 19.32
N ALA A 254 15.75 -3.56 20.28
CA ALA A 254 15.29 -2.66 21.34
C ALA A 254 14.87 -1.27 20.81
N GLN A 255 15.58 -0.72 19.83
CA GLN A 255 15.17 0.51 19.16
C GLN A 255 13.87 0.30 18.35
N GLU A 256 13.75 -0.81 17.61
CA GLU A 256 12.50 -1.16 16.92
C GLU A 256 11.33 -1.37 17.89
N LEU A 257 11.56 -2.01 19.04
CA LEU A 257 10.57 -2.17 20.11
C LEU A 257 10.05 -0.83 20.62
N ALA A 258 10.94 0.09 21.01
CA ALA A 258 10.56 1.40 21.52
C ALA A 258 9.71 2.19 20.50
N ILE A 259 9.98 2.04 19.20
CA ILE A 259 9.17 2.63 18.13
C ILE A 259 7.77 1.98 18.07
N ILE A 260 7.67 0.64 18.14
CA ILE A 260 6.39 -0.08 18.15
C ILE A 260 5.53 0.32 19.35
N GLU A 261 6.14 0.46 20.53
CA GLU A 261 5.45 0.84 21.77
C GLU A 261 4.80 2.23 21.69
N THR A 262 5.30 3.16 20.86
CA THR A 262 4.62 4.45 20.60
C THR A 262 3.25 4.33 19.92
N TYR A 263 2.90 3.16 19.38
CA TYR A 263 1.59 2.87 18.77
C TYR A 263 0.66 2.05 19.68
N LEU A 264 1.15 1.56 20.82
CA LEU A 264 0.36 0.81 21.79
C LEU A 264 -0.20 1.72 22.90
N PRO A 265 -1.25 1.28 23.63
CA PRO A 265 -1.55 1.81 24.95
C PRO A 265 -0.34 1.71 25.90
N LYS A 266 -0.25 2.58 26.92
CA LYS A 266 0.77 2.48 27.98
C LYS A 266 0.82 1.03 28.48
N GLN A 267 1.98 0.39 28.37
CA GLN A 267 2.18 -0.93 28.94
C GLN A 267 2.16 -0.82 30.47
N LEU A 268 1.57 -1.82 31.13
CA LEU A 268 1.55 -1.93 32.58
C LEU A 268 2.84 -2.60 33.07
N SER A 269 3.37 -2.15 34.21
CA SER A 269 4.41 -2.90 34.93
C SER A 269 3.85 -4.23 35.46
N ASP A 270 4.74 -5.14 35.86
CA ASP A 270 4.38 -6.42 36.47
C ASP A 270 3.56 -6.24 37.76
N GLU A 271 3.83 -5.17 38.50
CA GLU A 271 3.15 -4.78 39.74
C GLU A 271 1.76 -4.19 39.44
N GLU A 272 1.66 -3.22 38.52
CA GLU A 272 0.39 -2.66 38.04
C GLU A 272 -0.52 -3.77 37.47
N LEU A 273 0.08 -4.71 36.72
CA LEU A 273 -0.60 -5.85 36.13
C LEU A 273 -1.07 -6.86 37.18
N SER A 274 -0.25 -7.16 38.20
CA SER A 274 -0.68 -8.04 39.30
C SER A 274 -1.87 -7.44 40.04
N ALA A 275 -1.79 -6.17 40.44
CA ALA A 275 -2.82 -5.50 41.22
C ALA A 275 -4.18 -5.50 40.51
N ILE A 276 -4.22 -5.14 39.21
CA ILE A 276 -5.46 -5.18 38.42
C ILE A 276 -5.97 -6.62 38.29
N LEU A 277 -5.10 -7.62 38.22
CA LEU A 277 -5.53 -9.03 38.19
C LEU A 277 -6.06 -9.52 39.55
N ASP A 278 -5.57 -9.01 40.68
CA ASP A 278 -6.14 -9.26 42.01
C ASP A 278 -7.55 -8.65 42.13
N GLU A 279 -7.74 -7.40 41.68
CA GLU A 279 -9.06 -6.74 41.61
C GLU A 279 -10.05 -7.52 40.71
N ILE A 280 -9.59 -8.04 39.57
CA ILE A 280 -10.43 -8.86 38.68
C ILE A 280 -10.77 -10.20 39.32
N VAL A 281 -9.81 -10.89 39.94
CA VAL A 281 -10.05 -12.17 40.67
C VAL A 281 -11.11 -11.97 41.76
N ALA A 282 -10.98 -10.92 42.57
CA ALA A 282 -11.94 -10.59 43.62
C ALA A 282 -13.33 -10.24 43.06
N SER A 283 -13.39 -9.38 42.04
CA SER A 283 -14.67 -8.89 41.47
C SER A 283 -15.49 -9.96 40.74
N VAL A 284 -14.87 -11.03 40.22
CA VAL A 284 -15.59 -12.20 39.65
C VAL A 284 -15.78 -13.34 40.64
N GLY A 285 -15.32 -13.18 41.90
CA GLY A 285 -15.40 -14.21 42.94
C GLY A 285 -14.62 -15.49 42.62
N ALA A 286 -13.49 -15.37 41.90
CA ALA A 286 -12.69 -16.53 41.50
C ALA A 286 -11.85 -17.05 42.67
N THR A 287 -11.97 -18.35 42.97
CA THR A 287 -11.27 -19.00 44.09
C THR A 287 -10.59 -20.31 43.71
N SER A 288 -10.68 -20.74 42.44
CA SER A 288 -10.17 -22.04 42.01
C SER A 288 -9.62 -22.04 40.57
N PRO A 289 -8.86 -23.08 40.17
CA PRO A 289 -8.39 -23.23 38.78
C PRO A 289 -9.53 -23.29 37.75
N LYS A 290 -10.75 -23.65 38.17
CA LYS A 290 -11.95 -23.71 37.31
C LYS A 290 -12.42 -22.31 36.90
N ASP A 291 -12.09 -21.29 37.69
CA ASP A 291 -12.54 -19.91 37.48
C ASP A 291 -11.59 -19.08 36.60
N ILE A 292 -10.43 -19.64 36.22
CA ILE A 292 -9.46 -19.01 35.31
C ILE A 292 -10.15 -18.52 34.02
N GLY A 293 -11.10 -19.28 33.47
CA GLY A 293 -11.85 -18.87 32.28
C GLY A 293 -12.68 -17.58 32.48
N LYS A 294 -13.25 -17.37 33.67
CA LYS A 294 -14.00 -16.15 34.02
C LYS A 294 -13.07 -14.95 34.13
N VAL A 295 -11.98 -15.11 34.88
CA VAL A 295 -10.94 -14.06 35.07
C VAL A 295 -10.32 -13.66 33.74
N MET A 296 -9.91 -14.63 32.91
CA MET A 296 -9.36 -14.35 31.58
C MET A 296 -10.32 -13.59 30.68
N GLY A 297 -11.64 -13.87 30.75
CA GLY A 297 -12.65 -13.15 29.96
C GLY A 297 -12.72 -11.65 30.30
N VAL A 298 -12.61 -11.29 31.58
CA VAL A 298 -12.59 -9.89 32.04
C VAL A 298 -11.22 -9.25 31.80
N ALA A 299 -10.14 -9.95 32.18
CA ALA A 299 -8.77 -9.49 32.03
C ALA A 299 -8.39 -9.17 30.59
N MET A 300 -8.67 -10.07 29.63
CA MET A 300 -8.39 -9.85 28.21
C MET A 300 -9.21 -8.71 27.59
N LYS A 301 -10.30 -8.26 28.25
CA LYS A 301 -11.07 -7.08 27.84
C LYS A 301 -10.52 -5.78 28.43
N GLN A 302 -10.17 -5.76 29.73
CA GLN A 302 -9.67 -4.56 30.41
C GLN A 302 -8.20 -4.22 30.12
N LEU A 303 -7.38 -5.26 29.91
CA LEU A 303 -5.92 -5.18 29.72
C LEU A 303 -5.50 -5.27 28.25
N LYS A 304 -6.46 -5.24 27.31
CA LYS A 304 -6.21 -5.39 25.87
C LYS A 304 -5.18 -4.38 25.37
N GLY A 305 -4.04 -4.89 24.87
CA GLY A 305 -2.93 -4.06 24.40
C GLY A 305 -2.08 -3.39 25.47
N LYS A 306 -2.43 -3.51 26.76
CA LYS A 306 -1.67 -2.96 27.91
C LYS A 306 -0.70 -3.98 28.53
N ALA A 307 -0.95 -5.27 28.31
CA ALA A 307 -0.10 -6.37 28.77
C ALA A 307 -0.18 -7.57 27.81
N GLU A 308 0.78 -8.49 27.90
CA GLU A 308 0.79 -9.71 27.09
C GLU A 308 -0.22 -10.74 27.62
N GLY A 309 -1.05 -11.30 26.74
CA GLY A 309 -2.03 -12.34 27.09
C GLY A 309 -1.44 -13.60 27.76
N LYS A 310 -0.21 -13.99 27.40
CA LYS A 310 0.51 -15.09 28.07
C LYS A 310 0.88 -14.71 29.51
N LYS A 311 1.38 -13.49 29.73
CA LYS A 311 1.75 -12.98 31.05
C LYS A 311 0.53 -12.83 31.96
N ILE A 312 -0.58 -12.34 31.41
CA ILE A 312 -1.90 -12.36 32.07
C ILE A 312 -2.25 -13.80 32.48
N GLN A 313 -2.18 -14.76 31.55
CA GLN A 313 -2.51 -16.16 31.83
C GLN A 313 -1.60 -16.79 32.90
N GLU A 314 -0.30 -16.46 32.90
CA GLU A 314 0.67 -16.97 33.86
C GLU A 314 0.45 -16.41 35.27
N ILE A 315 0.19 -15.10 35.39
CA ILE A 315 -0.15 -14.46 36.68
C ILE A 315 -1.49 -14.99 37.21
N VAL A 316 -2.53 -15.12 36.37
CA VAL A 316 -3.84 -15.67 36.77
C VAL A 316 -3.73 -17.15 37.17
N LYS A 317 -2.89 -17.95 36.49
CA LYS A 317 -2.58 -19.32 36.92
C LYS A 317 -1.83 -19.35 38.25
N GLY A 318 -0.91 -18.42 38.50
CA GLY A 318 -0.23 -18.31 39.79
C GLY A 318 -1.17 -17.96 40.95
N LYS A 319 -2.17 -17.09 40.70
CA LYS A 319 -3.15 -16.65 41.71
C LYS A 319 -4.27 -17.66 42.00
N LEU A 320 -4.61 -18.53 41.03
CA LEU A 320 -5.72 -19.49 41.13
C LEU A 320 -5.29 -20.96 41.07
N GLY A 321 -3.99 -21.26 40.97
CA GLY A 321 -3.43 -22.60 40.76
C GLY A 321 -2.70 -23.20 41.96
N GLY A 322 -2.83 -22.59 43.15
CA GLY A 322 -2.40 -23.13 44.44
C GLY A 322 -3.50 -23.94 45.12
#